data_AF-A0AAU9JXW7-F1
#
_entry.id   AF-A0AAU9JXW7-F1
#
_cell.length_a   1.000
_cell.length_b   1.000
_cell.length_c   1.000
_cell.angle_alpha   90.00
_cell.angle_beta   90.00
_cell.angle_gamma   90.00
#
_symmetry.space_group_name_H-M   'P 1'
#
loop_
_entity.id
_entity.type
_entity.pdbx_description
1 polymer ?
#
loop_
_entity_poly.entity_id
_entity_poly.type
_entity_poly.pdbx_seq_one_letter_code
_entity_poly.pdbx_strand_id
1 'polypeptide(L)'
;MGNSEHSYISGRESLYTDSTCVSPHPVFLDFSLEPQQFISGPIPKPQVISLLNSTKSYASLIISDLRDDFLQTTTEFLSKHRRNSIEELPIRLLREISKGFLENFQKRQQAIGESFQFILAHQRISDEILTNSIRNLQEDQDIKVILDNMNNFEPSSDRDISPEELLSIMRFKAQRMEILIEKFNFLNKNERLIVVSLAIDFAVNKKFGLSENEINYAILHCIIPSHGTLFEEFQKVNKKINSLCRL
;
A
#
# COMPACT_ATOMS: atom_id res chain seq x y z
N MET A 1 -50.35 -29.34 37.93
CA MET A 1 -48.95 -29.40 38.40
C MET A 1 -48.18 -28.38 37.55
N GLY A 2 -47.65 -27.25 38.02
CA GLY A 2 -47.62 -26.58 39.32
C GLY A 2 -47.62 -25.06 39.11
N ASN A 3 -47.89 -24.33 40.20
CA ASN A 3 -48.04 -22.88 40.31
C ASN A 3 -46.69 -22.12 40.31
N SER A 4 -46.84 -20.78 40.41
CA SER A 4 -45.92 -19.75 40.95
C SER A 4 -44.77 -19.32 40.03
N GLU A 5 -44.36 -18.05 39.92
CA GLU A 5 -44.60 -16.85 40.71
C GLU A 5 -44.09 -15.65 39.89
N HIS A 6 -44.70 -14.47 40.09
CA HIS A 6 -44.07 -13.22 39.70
C HIS A 6 -43.03 -12.82 40.74
N SER A 7 -41.79 -12.59 40.30
CA SER A 7 -40.77 -11.89 41.05
C SER A 7 -40.20 -10.77 40.16
N TYR A 8 -40.67 -9.55 40.42
CA TYR A 8 -40.02 -8.32 39.97
C TYR A 8 -38.85 -7.98 40.91
N ILE A 9 -37.98 -7.09 40.42
CA ILE A 9 -36.83 -6.37 41.04
C ILE A 9 -35.50 -6.84 40.41
N SER A 10 -35.02 -6.15 39.37
CA SER A 10 -34.36 -4.82 39.33
C SER A 10 -32.84 -4.93 39.47
N GLY A 11 -32.16 -4.64 38.38
CA GLY A 11 -30.72 -4.42 38.30
C GLY A 11 -30.43 -3.81 36.93
N ARG A 12 -30.48 -2.47 36.87
CA ARG A 12 -30.07 -1.65 35.72
C ARG A 12 -28.58 -1.86 35.39
N GLU A 13 -28.23 -1.40 34.19
CA GLU A 13 -26.89 -1.21 33.58
C GLU A 13 -26.48 -2.41 32.70
N SER A 14 -26.11 -2.28 31.43
CA SER A 14 -25.72 -1.12 30.63
C SER A 14 -25.92 -1.44 29.13
N LEU A 15 -26.58 -0.50 28.45
CA LEU A 15 -26.34 0.04 27.12
C LEU A 15 -25.39 -0.73 26.14
N TYR A 16 -25.94 -0.90 24.92
CA TYR A 16 -25.33 -1.23 23.62
C TYR A 16 -24.93 -2.71 23.38
N THR A 17 -25.86 -3.47 22.78
CA THR A 17 -25.48 -4.52 21.83
C THR A 17 -25.10 -3.85 20.52
N ASP A 18 -23.81 -3.53 20.37
CA ASP A 18 -23.21 -3.17 19.10
C ASP A 18 -23.20 -4.40 18.18
N SER A 19 -24.11 -4.41 17.22
CA SER A 19 -23.97 -5.21 16.01
C SER A 19 -24.66 -4.51 14.86
N THR A 20 -24.18 -3.30 14.56
CA THR A 20 -24.33 -2.77 13.21
C THR A 20 -23.22 -3.39 12.37
N CYS A 21 -23.56 -4.46 11.65
CA CYS A 21 -22.87 -4.81 10.42
C CYS A 21 -22.78 -3.54 9.57
N VAL A 22 -21.60 -2.93 9.53
CA VAL A 22 -21.29 -1.93 8.53
C VAL A 22 -21.25 -2.69 7.21
N SER A 23 -22.36 -2.64 6.47
CA SER A 23 -22.35 -3.01 5.06
C SER A 23 -21.19 -2.27 4.40
N PRO A 24 -20.34 -2.94 3.61
CA PRO A 24 -19.40 -2.21 2.78
C PRO A 24 -20.26 -1.34 1.87
N HIS A 25 -20.15 -0.02 2.00
CA HIS A 25 -20.65 0.88 0.96
C HIS A 25 -19.95 0.46 -0.34
N PRO A 26 -20.68 -0.02 -1.36
CA PRO A 26 -20.08 -0.13 -2.67
C PRO A 26 -19.90 1.32 -3.14
N VAL A 27 -18.67 1.83 -3.05
CA VAL A 27 -18.27 2.90 -3.97
C VAL A 27 -18.52 2.30 -5.35
N PHE A 28 -19.43 2.91 -6.10
CA PHE A 28 -19.79 2.49 -7.45
C PHE A 28 -18.51 2.43 -8.28
N LEU A 29 -17.91 1.25 -8.38
CA LEU A 29 -17.07 0.90 -9.50
C LEU A 29 -18.02 0.97 -10.68
N ASP A 30 -17.92 2.04 -11.46
CA ASP A 30 -18.56 2.11 -12.76
C ASP A 30 -17.89 1.06 -13.64
N PHE A 31 -18.33 -0.19 -13.50
CA PHE A 31 -18.11 -1.23 -14.47
C PHE A 31 -18.95 -0.89 -15.70
N SER A 32 -18.72 0.25 -16.34
CA SER A 32 -19.33 0.65 -17.62
C SER A 32 -18.81 -0.19 -18.80
N LEU A 33 -18.32 -1.39 -18.51
CA LEU A 33 -18.15 -2.45 -19.48
C LEU A 33 -19.40 -3.32 -19.39
N GLU A 34 -20.31 -3.19 -20.36
CA GLU A 34 -21.33 -4.20 -20.57
C GLU A 34 -20.65 -5.58 -20.61
N PRO A 35 -21.18 -6.63 -19.96
CA PRO A 35 -20.61 -7.97 -19.98
C PRO A 35 -20.50 -8.49 -21.42
N GLN A 36 -19.40 -8.19 -22.10
CA GLN A 36 -19.12 -8.74 -23.41
C GLN A 36 -18.71 -10.18 -23.20
N GLN A 37 -19.53 -11.10 -23.70
CA GLN A 37 -19.18 -12.51 -23.69
C GLN A 37 -17.98 -12.71 -24.63
N PHE A 38 -16.77 -12.79 -24.08
CA PHE A 38 -15.59 -13.22 -24.82
C PHE A 38 -15.69 -14.74 -25.03
N ILE A 39 -16.48 -15.16 -26.01
CA ILE A 39 -16.83 -16.58 -26.19
C ILE A 39 -15.66 -17.41 -26.73
N SER A 40 -14.73 -16.81 -27.50
CA SER A 40 -13.47 -17.45 -27.89
C SER A 40 -12.66 -16.50 -28.78
N GLY A 41 -11.62 -15.87 -28.25
CA GLY A 41 -10.73 -15.03 -29.06
C GLY A 41 -9.89 -14.08 -28.22
N PRO A 42 -8.79 -13.53 -28.76
CA PRO A 42 -7.97 -12.54 -28.07
C PRO A 42 -8.80 -11.28 -27.80
N ILE A 43 -8.65 -10.76 -26.58
CA ILE A 43 -9.27 -9.52 -26.11
C ILE A 43 -8.63 -8.36 -26.89
N PRO A 44 -9.41 -7.47 -27.54
CA PRO A 44 -8.83 -6.34 -28.23
C PRO A 44 -8.14 -5.38 -27.26
N LYS A 45 -7.12 -4.66 -27.74
CA LYS A 45 -6.27 -3.77 -26.92
C LYS A 45 -7.06 -2.82 -26.00
N PRO A 46 -8.10 -2.09 -26.46
CA PRO A 46 -8.85 -1.18 -25.58
C PRO A 46 -9.47 -1.88 -24.37
N GLN A 47 -9.96 -3.12 -24.55
CA GLN A 47 -10.53 -3.92 -23.48
C GLN A 47 -9.45 -4.48 -22.55
N VAL A 48 -8.28 -4.87 -23.06
CA VAL A 48 -7.14 -5.24 -22.20
C VAL A 48 -6.72 -4.07 -21.30
N ILE A 49 -6.60 -2.86 -21.87
CA ILE A 49 -6.31 -1.63 -21.11
C ILE A 49 -7.37 -1.40 -20.04
N SER A 50 -8.64 -1.50 -20.40
CA SER A 50 -9.76 -1.29 -19.47
C SER A 50 -9.76 -2.31 -18.31
N LEU A 51 -9.47 -3.58 -18.60
CA LEU A 51 -9.35 -4.64 -17.58
C LEU A 51 -8.18 -4.39 -16.62
N LEU A 52 -7.01 -4.01 -17.15
CA LEU A 52 -5.83 -3.69 -16.34
C LEU A 52 -6.10 -2.49 -15.42
N ASN A 53 -6.71 -1.43 -15.95
CA ASN A 53 -7.06 -0.24 -15.15
C ASN A 53 -8.13 -0.54 -14.10
N SER A 54 -9.13 -1.35 -14.42
CA SER A 54 -10.17 -1.79 -13.46
C SER A 54 -9.55 -2.63 -12.34
N THR A 55 -8.63 -3.53 -12.69
CA THR A 55 -7.88 -4.35 -11.73
C THR A 55 -7.04 -3.48 -10.80
N LYS A 56 -6.31 -2.51 -11.36
CA LYS A 56 -5.50 -1.58 -10.58
C LYS A 56 -6.36 -0.74 -9.62
N SER A 57 -7.51 -0.26 -10.09
CA SER A 57 -8.44 0.52 -9.28
C SER A 57 -8.98 -0.31 -8.10
N TYR A 58 -9.37 -1.56 -8.35
CA TYR A 58 -9.84 -2.47 -7.31
C TYR A 58 -8.72 -2.84 -6.32
N ALA A 59 -7.52 -3.16 -6.83
CA ALA A 59 -6.36 -3.45 -6.00
C ALA A 59 -5.97 -2.27 -5.11
N SER A 60 -6.10 -1.03 -5.62
CA SER A 60 -5.82 0.20 -4.87
C SER A 60 -6.63 0.29 -3.58
N LEU A 61 -7.92 -0.07 -3.63
CA LEU A 61 -8.81 -0.07 -2.45
C LEU A 61 -8.31 -1.05 -1.38
N ILE A 62 -8.07 -2.30 -1.78
CA ILE A 62 -7.60 -3.36 -0.86
C ILE A 62 -6.23 -3.01 -0.28
N ILE A 63 -5.32 -2.50 -1.11
CA ILE A 63 -3.97 -2.13 -0.68
C ILE A 63 -3.99 -0.92 0.25
N SER A 64 -4.89 0.04 0.04
CA SER A 64 -5.10 1.16 0.96
C SER A 64 -5.54 0.66 2.33
N ASP A 65 -6.54 -0.23 2.39
CA ASP A 65 -7.03 -0.80 3.65
C ASP A 65 -5.91 -1.60 4.37
N LEU A 66 -5.17 -2.44 3.63
CA LEU A 66 -4.02 -3.19 4.16
C LEU A 66 -2.90 -2.29 4.68
N ARG A 67 -2.73 -1.10 4.11
CA ARG A 67 -1.76 -0.09 4.57
C ARG A 67 -2.25 0.54 5.87
N ASP A 68 -3.51 0.96 5.91
CA ASP A 68 -4.07 1.67 7.05
C ASP A 68 -4.13 0.75 8.30
N ASP A 69 -4.55 -0.50 8.12
CA ASP A 69 -4.50 -1.54 9.15
C ASP A 69 -3.07 -1.76 9.68
N PHE A 70 -2.09 -1.76 8.79
CA PHE A 70 -0.69 -1.94 9.15
C PHE A 70 -0.13 -0.74 9.91
N LEU A 71 -0.47 0.48 9.49
CA LEU A 71 -0.10 1.71 10.20
C LEU A 71 -0.69 1.70 11.62
N GLN A 72 -1.97 1.34 11.77
CA GLN A 72 -2.62 1.24 13.06
C GLN A 72 -1.95 0.18 13.94
N THR A 73 -1.81 -1.05 13.43
CA THR A 73 -1.22 -2.17 14.17
C THR A 73 0.20 -1.86 14.63
N THR A 74 1.01 -1.24 13.77
CA THR A 74 2.39 -0.85 14.09
C THR A 74 2.42 0.27 15.14
N THR A 75 1.51 1.24 15.05
CA THR A 75 1.39 2.33 16.03
C THR A 75 0.98 1.80 17.40
N GLU A 76 0.02 0.88 17.45
CA GLU A 76 -0.41 0.21 18.67
C GLU A 76 0.73 -0.63 19.28
N PHE A 77 1.47 -1.36 18.45
CA PHE A 77 2.63 -2.13 18.89
C PHE A 77 3.68 -1.25 19.58
N LEU A 78 4.07 -0.14 18.94
CA LEU A 78 5.03 0.81 19.53
C LEU A 78 4.51 1.41 20.84
N SER A 79 3.22 1.77 20.88
CA SER A 79 2.57 2.30 22.07
C SER A 79 2.57 1.31 23.25
N LYS A 80 2.24 0.03 22.98
CA LYS A 80 2.27 -1.05 23.98
C LYS A 80 3.67 -1.23 24.60
N HIS A 81 4.71 -0.97 23.81
CA HIS A 81 6.10 -1.06 24.26
C HIS A 81 6.70 0.27 24.74
N ARG A 82 5.89 1.34 24.87
CA ARG A 82 6.34 2.69 25.26
C ARG A 82 7.52 3.15 24.42
N ARG A 83 7.42 2.98 23.09
CA ARG A 83 8.41 3.42 22.11
C ARG A 83 7.78 4.40 21.14
N ASN A 84 8.55 5.41 20.76
CA ASN A 84 8.13 6.41 19.80
C ASN A 84 8.59 6.07 18.38
N SER A 85 9.57 5.17 18.24
CA SER A 85 10.04 4.76 16.92
C SER A 85 10.54 3.32 16.90
N ILE A 86 10.66 2.76 15.69
CA ILE A 86 11.10 1.37 15.47
C ILE A 86 12.55 1.19 15.95
N GLU A 87 13.39 2.22 15.78
CA GLU A 87 14.81 2.17 16.10
C GLU A 87 15.10 2.06 17.60
N GLU A 88 14.14 2.46 18.45
CA GLU A 88 14.21 2.35 19.91
C GLU A 88 13.84 0.94 20.43
N LEU A 89 13.40 0.04 19.54
CA LEU A 89 13.04 -1.32 19.93
C LEU A 89 14.29 -2.17 20.20
N PRO A 90 14.27 -3.02 21.24
CA PRO A 90 15.27 -4.07 21.42
C PRO A 90 15.17 -5.12 20.32
N ILE A 91 16.27 -5.83 20.05
CA ILE A 91 16.38 -6.78 18.93
C ILE A 91 15.27 -7.85 18.89
N ARG A 92 14.79 -8.30 20.06
CA ARG A 92 13.68 -9.26 20.15
C ARG A 92 12.39 -8.70 19.55
N LEU A 93 12.08 -7.44 19.82
CA LEU A 93 10.88 -6.77 19.28
C LEU A 93 11.09 -6.34 17.82
N LEU A 94 12.34 -6.04 17.41
CA LEU A 94 12.68 -5.83 16.01
C LEU A 94 12.40 -7.08 15.15
N ARG A 95 12.59 -8.29 15.69
CA ARG A 95 12.22 -9.52 14.97
C ARG A 95 10.71 -9.64 14.79
N GLU A 96 9.95 -9.35 15.84
CA GLU A 96 8.48 -9.42 15.81
C GLU A 96 7.88 -8.42 14.81
N ILE A 97 8.34 -7.16 14.87
CA ILE A 97 7.87 -6.14 13.94
C ILE A 97 8.30 -6.47 12.49
N SER A 98 9.51 -7.00 12.27
CA SER A 98 9.96 -7.40 10.93
C SER A 98 9.08 -8.49 10.31
N LYS A 99 8.55 -9.42 11.13
CA LYS A 99 7.61 -10.43 10.65
C LYS A 99 6.30 -9.79 10.17
N GLY A 100 5.74 -8.86 10.95
CA GLY A 100 4.52 -8.14 10.55
C GLY A 100 4.70 -7.33 9.26
N PHE A 101 5.91 -6.80 9.02
CA PHE A 101 6.26 -6.06 7.81
C PHE A 101 6.29 -6.97 6.58
N LEU A 102 6.95 -8.13 6.70
CA LEU A 102 7.01 -9.11 5.62
C LEU A 102 5.62 -9.68 5.31
N GLU A 103 4.81 -9.96 6.33
CA GLU A 103 3.42 -10.39 6.15
C GLU A 103 2.56 -9.33 5.44
N ASN A 104 2.71 -8.05 5.81
CA ASN A 104 2.01 -6.97 5.12
C ASN A 104 2.43 -6.85 3.66
N PHE A 105 3.73 -6.95 3.37
CA PHE A 105 4.24 -6.97 2.00
C PHE A 105 3.62 -8.12 1.19
N GLN A 106 3.61 -9.33 1.73
CA GLN A 106 3.03 -10.50 1.07
C GLN A 106 1.53 -10.32 0.78
N LYS A 107 0.78 -9.81 1.76
CA LYS A 107 -0.66 -9.51 1.57
C LYS A 107 -0.90 -8.49 0.45
N ARG A 108 -0.08 -7.44 0.36
CA ARG A 108 -0.19 -6.46 -0.73
C ARG A 108 0.12 -7.07 -2.09
N GLN A 109 1.14 -7.93 -2.19
CA GLN A 109 1.46 -8.65 -3.43
C GLN A 109 0.31 -9.60 -3.85
N GLN A 110 -0.28 -10.29 -2.88
CA GLN A 110 -1.43 -11.18 -3.11
C GLN A 110 -2.68 -10.40 -3.57
N ALA A 111 -2.93 -9.22 -3.01
CA ALA A 111 -4.11 -8.41 -3.33
C ALA A 111 -4.21 -8.06 -4.83
N ILE A 112 -3.09 -7.81 -5.51
CA ILE A 112 -3.10 -7.53 -6.95
C ILE A 112 -3.54 -8.77 -7.74
N GLY A 113 -3.01 -9.95 -7.41
CA GLY A 113 -3.38 -11.20 -8.04
C GLY A 113 -4.85 -11.57 -7.81
N GLU A 114 -5.34 -11.39 -6.58
CA GLU A 114 -6.75 -11.62 -6.25
C GLU A 114 -7.68 -10.62 -6.94
N SER A 115 -7.23 -9.37 -7.10
CA SER A 115 -7.95 -8.34 -7.86
C SER A 115 -8.12 -8.73 -9.32
N PHE A 116 -7.07 -9.28 -9.95
CA PHE A 116 -7.15 -9.81 -11.30
C PHE A 116 -8.21 -10.92 -11.41
N GLN A 117 -8.18 -11.90 -10.50
CA GLN A 117 -9.13 -13.02 -10.51
C GLN A 117 -10.57 -12.56 -10.30
N PHE A 118 -10.78 -11.58 -9.42
CA PHE A 118 -12.10 -10.99 -9.19
C PHE A 118 -12.65 -10.32 -10.45
N ILE A 119 -11.86 -9.46 -11.11
CA ILE A 119 -12.26 -8.77 -12.34
C ILE A 119 -12.53 -9.77 -13.48
N LEU A 120 -11.69 -10.78 -13.63
CA LEU A 120 -11.88 -11.84 -14.62
C LEU A 120 -13.19 -12.61 -14.41
N ALA A 121 -13.47 -13.03 -13.17
CA ALA A 121 -14.70 -13.73 -12.82
C ALA A 121 -15.93 -12.85 -13.07
N HIS A 122 -15.85 -11.56 -12.72
CA HIS A 122 -16.93 -10.59 -12.96
C HIS A 122 -17.22 -10.42 -14.46
N GLN A 123 -16.17 -10.34 -15.28
CA GLN A 123 -16.26 -10.17 -16.74
C GLN A 123 -16.46 -11.49 -17.50
N ARG A 124 -16.51 -12.63 -16.79
CA ARG A 124 -16.61 -13.99 -17.36
C ARG A 124 -15.51 -14.30 -18.38
N ILE A 125 -14.31 -13.78 -18.13
CA ILE A 125 -13.13 -13.99 -18.96
C ILE A 125 -12.28 -15.08 -18.31
N SER A 126 -11.84 -16.07 -19.08
CA SER A 126 -10.89 -17.05 -18.56
C SER A 126 -9.49 -16.45 -18.48
N ASP A 127 -8.74 -16.88 -17.45
CA ASP A 127 -7.35 -16.47 -17.24
C ASP A 127 -6.46 -16.74 -18.48
N GLU A 128 -6.72 -17.85 -19.18
CA GLU A 128 -6.02 -18.23 -20.41
C GLU A 128 -6.25 -17.22 -21.54
N ILE A 129 -7.48 -16.72 -21.70
CA ILE A 129 -7.81 -15.73 -22.74
C ILE A 129 -7.08 -14.41 -22.44
N LEU A 130 -7.09 -13.93 -21.19
CA LEU A 130 -6.38 -12.71 -20.81
C LEU A 130 -4.86 -12.88 -21.00
N THR A 131 -4.30 -13.98 -20.50
CA THR A 131 -2.85 -14.26 -20.61
C THR A 131 -2.39 -14.27 -22.06
N ASN A 132 -3.13 -14.92 -22.94
CA ASN A 132 -2.81 -14.94 -24.37
C ASN A 132 -2.96 -13.54 -25.01
N SER A 133 -3.94 -12.76 -24.58
CA SER A 133 -4.16 -11.39 -25.06
C SER A 133 -3.04 -10.44 -24.64
N ILE A 134 -2.60 -10.51 -23.37
CA ILE A 134 -1.45 -9.73 -22.87
C ILE A 134 -0.18 -10.16 -23.59
N ARG A 135 0.07 -11.46 -23.77
CA ARG A 135 1.25 -11.96 -24.50
C ARG A 135 1.31 -11.42 -25.93
N ASN A 136 0.18 -11.38 -26.62
CA ASN A 136 0.10 -10.84 -27.98
C ASN A 136 0.34 -9.33 -28.05
N LEU A 137 0.12 -8.61 -26.95
CA LEU A 137 0.31 -7.18 -26.82
C LEU A 137 1.56 -6.81 -25.99
N GLN A 138 2.42 -7.77 -25.66
CA GLN A 138 3.52 -7.55 -24.70
C GLN A 138 4.55 -6.53 -25.18
N GLU A 139 4.65 -6.32 -26.50
CA GLU A 139 5.53 -5.32 -27.12
C GLU A 139 4.85 -3.94 -27.28
N ASP A 140 3.55 -3.85 -27.02
CA ASP A 140 2.79 -2.60 -27.09
C ASP A 140 3.21 -1.66 -25.94
N GLN A 141 3.55 -0.44 -26.29
CA GLN A 141 4.09 0.53 -25.33
C GLN A 141 3.07 0.91 -24.25
N ASP A 142 1.78 1.01 -24.59
CA ASP A 142 0.75 1.40 -23.61
C ASP A 142 0.54 0.26 -22.61
N ILE A 143 0.53 -0.99 -23.08
CA ILE A 143 0.41 -2.17 -22.22
C ILE A 143 1.64 -2.29 -21.30
N LYS A 144 2.86 -2.08 -21.82
CA LYS A 144 4.08 -2.06 -20.99
C LYS A 144 3.99 -1.01 -19.88
N VAL A 145 3.62 0.22 -20.24
CA VAL A 145 3.48 1.32 -19.28
C VAL A 145 2.45 0.99 -18.20
N ILE A 146 1.32 0.38 -18.55
CA ILE A 146 0.30 -0.01 -17.56
C ILE A 146 0.82 -1.12 -16.65
N LEU A 147 1.42 -2.18 -17.22
CA LEU A 147 1.96 -3.31 -16.46
C LEU A 147 3.07 -2.87 -15.50
N ASP A 148 4.00 -2.03 -15.95
CA ASP A 148 5.06 -1.46 -15.12
C ASP A 148 4.50 -0.59 -13.99
N ASN A 149 3.33 0.03 -14.21
CA ASN A 149 2.65 0.86 -13.23
C ASN A 149 1.55 0.15 -12.42
N MET A 150 1.41 -1.18 -12.52
CA MET A 150 0.38 -1.91 -11.75
C MET A 150 0.59 -1.83 -10.23
N ASN A 151 1.85 -1.62 -9.80
CA ASN A 151 2.22 -1.47 -8.40
C ASN A 151 2.32 0.01 -7.95
N ASN A 152 2.11 0.96 -8.87
CA ASN A 152 2.23 2.39 -8.59
C ASN A 152 0.83 3.00 -8.46
N PHE A 153 0.44 3.36 -7.25
CA PHE A 153 -0.89 3.91 -6.99
C PHE A 153 -0.86 5.43 -6.95
N GLU A 154 -1.95 6.04 -7.38
CA GLU A 154 -2.12 7.49 -7.31
C GLU A 154 -2.19 7.95 -5.84
N PRO A 155 -1.77 9.18 -5.53
CA PRO A 155 -1.90 9.73 -4.19
C PRO A 155 -3.38 9.94 -3.85
N SER A 156 -3.72 9.85 -2.56
CA SER A 156 -5.06 10.18 -2.06
C SER A 156 -5.37 11.68 -2.11
N SER A 157 -4.35 12.52 -2.22
CA SER A 157 -4.48 13.97 -2.30
C SER A 157 -3.37 14.58 -3.16
N ASP A 158 -3.73 15.57 -3.98
CA ASP A 158 -2.77 16.40 -4.72
C ASP A 158 -2.17 17.46 -3.79
N ARG A 159 -1.54 17.02 -2.70
CA ARG A 159 -0.86 17.93 -1.79
C ARG A 159 0.36 18.51 -2.52
N ASP A 160 0.33 19.82 -2.75
CA ASP A 160 1.50 20.55 -3.24
C ASP A 160 2.61 20.53 -2.19
N ILE A 161 3.69 19.80 -2.48
CA ILE A 161 4.89 19.74 -1.65
C ILE A 161 5.94 20.68 -2.25
N SER A 162 6.38 21.67 -1.46
CA SER A 162 7.45 22.57 -1.88
C SER A 162 8.79 21.83 -2.06
N PRO A 163 9.68 22.30 -2.94
CA PRO A 163 11.03 21.73 -3.08
C PRO A 163 11.80 21.64 -1.75
N GLU A 164 11.67 22.62 -0.86
CA GLU A 164 12.33 22.63 0.45
C GLU A 164 11.76 21.55 1.38
N GLU A 165 10.44 21.39 1.40
CA GLU A 165 9.76 20.34 2.17
C GLU A 165 10.13 18.95 1.64
N LEU A 166 10.14 18.77 0.32
CA LEU A 166 10.55 17.52 -0.31
C LEU A 166 12.00 17.17 0.02
N LEU A 167 12.91 18.15 0.03
CA LEU A 167 14.30 17.93 0.45
C LEU A 167 14.38 17.50 1.92
N SER A 168 13.57 18.08 2.80
CA SER A 168 13.48 17.71 4.22
C SER A 168 13.02 16.26 4.39
N ILE A 169 11.98 15.85 3.66
CA ILE A 169 11.46 14.48 3.64
C ILE A 169 12.55 13.52 3.14
N MET A 170 13.22 13.84 2.04
CA MET A 170 14.25 13.00 1.44
C MET A 170 15.48 12.86 2.34
N ARG A 171 15.92 13.93 3.01
CA ARG A 171 17.00 13.88 4.01
C ARG A 171 16.62 12.99 5.19
N PHE A 172 15.39 13.14 5.68
CA PHE A 172 14.87 12.29 6.75
C PHE A 172 14.84 10.82 6.33
N LYS A 173 14.32 10.52 5.13
CA LYS A 173 14.34 9.18 4.55
C LYS A 173 15.76 8.61 4.54
N ALA A 174 16.71 9.31 3.93
CA ALA A 174 18.12 8.88 3.86
C ALA A 174 18.74 8.59 5.25
N GLN A 175 18.53 9.48 6.22
CA GLN A 175 19.06 9.30 7.59
C GLN A 175 18.46 8.07 8.27
N ARG A 176 17.14 7.85 8.12
CA ARG A 176 16.47 6.69 8.71
C ARG A 176 16.88 5.38 8.04
N MET A 177 17.07 5.37 6.72
CA MET A 177 17.56 4.19 6.00
C MET A 177 18.86 3.67 6.62
N GLU A 178 19.85 4.54 6.85
CA GLU A 178 21.14 4.15 7.42
C GLU A 178 20.99 3.44 8.77
N ILE A 179 20.20 4.03 9.67
CA ILE A 179 19.97 3.47 11.00
C ILE A 179 19.23 2.12 10.90
N LEU A 180 18.18 2.05 10.07
CA LEU A 180 17.33 0.87 9.96
C LEU A 180 18.06 -0.29 9.28
N ILE A 181 18.93 -0.04 8.30
CA ILE A 181 19.76 -1.06 7.66
C ILE A 181 20.65 -1.77 8.68
N GLU A 182 21.27 -1.02 9.59
CA GLU A 182 22.10 -1.59 10.67
C GLU A 182 21.24 -2.34 11.69
N LYS A 183 20.10 -1.78 12.09
CA LYS A 183 19.18 -2.38 13.07
C LYS A 183 18.59 -3.71 12.59
N PHE A 184 18.35 -3.85 11.29
CA PHE A 184 17.81 -5.06 10.65
C PHE A 184 18.89 -5.92 9.99
N ASN A 185 20.16 -5.83 10.43
CA ASN A 185 21.25 -6.65 9.90
C ASN A 185 21.09 -8.17 10.11
N PHE A 186 20.17 -8.59 10.97
CA PHE A 186 19.86 -9.99 11.25
C PHE A 186 18.95 -10.64 10.19
N LEU A 187 18.40 -9.85 9.26
CA LEU A 187 17.59 -10.34 8.13
C LEU A 187 18.48 -10.63 6.92
N ASN A 188 18.01 -11.48 6.02
CA ASN A 188 18.67 -11.63 4.72
C ASN A 188 18.51 -10.34 3.88
N LYS A 189 19.32 -10.20 2.81
CA LYS A 189 19.37 -8.98 1.99
C LYS A 189 17.99 -8.53 1.47
N ASN A 190 17.17 -9.46 0.96
CA ASN A 190 15.88 -9.14 0.36
C ASN A 190 14.85 -8.76 1.43
N GLU A 191 14.74 -9.56 2.49
CA GLU A 191 13.86 -9.25 3.63
C GLU A 191 14.23 -7.92 4.26
N ARG A 192 15.52 -7.64 4.42
CA ARG A 192 16.02 -6.39 4.96
C ARG A 192 15.57 -5.20 4.11
N LEU A 193 15.66 -5.29 2.78
CA LEU A 193 15.20 -4.22 1.89
C LEU A 193 13.71 -3.94 2.06
N ILE A 194 12.88 -5.00 2.09
CA ILE A 194 11.42 -4.89 2.28
C ILE A 194 11.10 -4.23 3.62
N VAL A 195 11.67 -4.77 4.71
CA VAL A 195 11.41 -4.29 6.07
C VAL A 195 11.89 -2.86 6.26
N VAL A 196 13.07 -2.52 5.75
CA VAL A 196 13.61 -1.15 5.81
C VAL A 196 12.71 -0.19 5.03
N SER A 197 12.28 -0.55 3.82
CA SER A 197 11.39 0.31 3.01
C SER A 197 10.09 0.63 3.76
N LEU A 198 9.37 -0.40 4.21
CA LEU A 198 8.13 -0.21 4.95
C LEU A 198 8.34 0.54 6.28
N ALA A 199 9.52 0.44 6.90
CA ALA A 199 9.83 1.13 8.16
C ALA A 199 10.06 2.62 7.96
N ILE A 200 10.70 2.94 6.84
CA ILE A 200 10.84 4.32 6.38
C ILE A 200 9.47 4.89 6.05
N ASP A 201 8.62 4.18 5.30
CA ASP A 201 7.31 4.68 4.90
C ASP A 201 6.43 4.94 6.13
N PHE A 202 6.45 4.03 7.11
CA PHE A 202 5.85 4.25 8.42
C PHE A 202 6.42 5.49 9.13
N ALA A 203 7.74 5.66 9.17
CA ALA A 203 8.38 6.78 9.85
C ALA A 203 8.10 8.13 9.16
N VAL A 204 8.04 8.16 7.83
CA VAL A 204 7.70 9.35 7.05
C VAL A 204 6.24 9.70 7.26
N ASN A 205 5.34 8.71 7.19
CA ASN A 205 3.92 8.92 7.49
C ASN A 205 3.72 9.50 8.90
N LYS A 206 4.36 8.90 9.91
CA LYS A 206 4.27 9.37 11.30
C LYS A 206 4.79 10.81 11.48
N LYS A 207 5.82 11.22 10.74
CA LYS A 207 6.46 12.54 10.91
C LYS A 207 5.81 13.64 10.07
N PHE A 208 5.42 13.33 8.83
CA PHE A 208 5.00 14.32 7.83
C PHE A 208 3.52 14.17 7.42
N GLY A 209 2.85 13.10 7.86
CA GLY A 209 1.47 12.79 7.46
C GLY A 209 1.35 12.42 5.99
N LEU A 210 2.42 11.90 5.38
CA LEU A 210 2.48 11.56 3.96
C LEU A 210 2.61 10.05 3.77
N SER A 211 1.83 9.50 2.86
CA SER A 211 1.94 8.13 2.36
C SER A 211 3.08 7.99 1.35
N GLU A 212 3.49 6.74 1.09
CA GLU A 212 4.47 6.40 0.05
C GLU A 212 4.08 6.97 -1.32
N ASN A 213 2.79 6.86 -1.70
CA ASN A 213 2.28 7.33 -2.98
C ASN A 213 2.41 8.85 -3.10
N GLU A 214 2.07 9.61 -2.05
CA GLU A 214 2.18 11.07 -2.04
C GLU A 214 3.64 11.53 -2.16
N ILE A 215 4.57 10.81 -1.52
CA ILE A 215 6.00 11.10 -1.64
C ILE A 215 6.49 10.78 -3.07
N ASN A 216 6.12 9.62 -3.62
CA ASN A 216 6.51 9.23 -4.97
C ASN A 216 5.96 10.21 -6.01
N TYR A 217 4.70 10.63 -5.84
CA TYR A 217 4.09 11.66 -6.66
C TYR A 217 4.84 12.98 -6.55
N ALA A 218 5.12 13.45 -5.34
CA ALA A 218 5.89 14.67 -5.14
C ALA A 218 7.30 14.59 -5.76
N ILE A 219 7.99 13.44 -5.69
CA ILE A 219 9.29 13.25 -6.35
C ILE A 219 9.17 13.38 -7.87
N LEU A 220 8.10 12.85 -8.47
CA LEU A 220 7.89 12.86 -9.92
C LEU A 220 7.46 14.24 -10.45
N HIS A 221 6.66 14.97 -9.68
CA HIS A 221 6.01 16.20 -10.13
C HIS A 221 6.62 17.49 -9.56
N CYS A 222 7.44 17.43 -8.52
CA CYS A 222 8.11 18.60 -7.97
C CYS A 222 9.20 19.11 -8.92
N ILE A 223 8.99 20.30 -9.48
CA ILE A 223 9.98 20.98 -10.32
C ILE A 223 11.07 21.58 -9.42
N ILE A 224 12.28 21.01 -9.47
CA ILE A 224 13.45 21.52 -8.77
C ILE A 224 14.28 22.36 -9.77
N PRO A 225 14.50 23.67 -9.52
CA PRO A 225 15.32 24.50 -10.40
C PRO A 225 16.74 23.95 -10.57
N SER A 226 17.17 23.68 -11.79
CA SER A 226 18.44 23.01 -12.13
C SER A 226 19.71 23.79 -11.77
N HIS A 227 19.59 25.08 -11.51
CA HIS A 227 20.70 25.98 -11.25
C HIS A 227 20.55 26.58 -9.84
N GLY A 228 20.87 25.79 -8.83
CA GLY A 228 20.79 26.23 -7.43
C GLY A 228 21.37 25.22 -6.45
N THR A 229 21.72 25.70 -5.26
CA THR A 229 22.21 24.88 -4.14
C THR A 229 21.20 23.81 -3.74
N LEU A 230 19.91 24.08 -3.88
CA LEU A 230 18.84 23.13 -3.60
C LEU A 230 18.93 21.88 -4.49
N PHE A 231 19.17 22.06 -5.79
CA PHE A 231 19.30 20.95 -6.73
C PHE A 231 20.52 20.08 -6.44
N GLU A 232 21.66 20.68 -6.10
CA GLU A 232 22.85 19.94 -5.68
C GLU A 232 22.60 19.10 -4.43
N GLU A 233 21.88 19.65 -3.45
CA GLU A 233 21.52 18.94 -2.23
C GLU A 233 20.57 17.77 -2.52
N PHE A 234 19.59 17.97 -3.39
CA PHE A 234 18.74 16.88 -3.87
C PHE A 234 19.55 15.77 -4.54
N GLN A 235 20.49 16.11 -5.41
CA GLN A 235 21.34 15.13 -6.07
C GLN A 235 22.19 14.33 -5.07
N LYS A 236 22.75 14.99 -4.05
CA LYS A 236 23.52 14.32 -2.99
C LYS A 236 22.64 13.34 -2.21
N VAL A 237 21.45 13.75 -1.80
CA VAL A 237 20.51 12.91 -1.05
C VAL A 237 20.02 11.73 -1.90
N ASN A 238 19.68 11.96 -3.17
CA ASN A 238 19.27 10.89 -4.09
C ASN A 238 20.39 9.88 -4.33
N LYS A 239 21.63 10.33 -4.55
CA LYS A 239 22.79 9.43 -4.67
C LYS A 239 22.97 8.57 -3.42
N LYS A 240 22.77 9.16 -2.24
CA LYS A 240 22.85 8.45 -0.96
C LYS A 240 21.76 7.39 -0.83
N ILE A 241 20.49 7.75 -1.08
CA ILE A 241 19.37 6.80 -1.06
C ILE A 241 19.61 5.66 -2.06
N ASN A 242 20.01 5.97 -3.30
CA ASN A 242 20.30 4.96 -4.33
C ASN A 242 21.42 4.00 -3.92
N SER A 243 22.46 4.49 -3.24
CA SER A 243 23.50 3.63 -2.69
C SER A 243 22.97 2.70 -1.59
N LEU A 244 22.09 3.22 -0.74
CA LEU A 244 21.47 2.46 0.35
C LEU A 244 20.42 1.44 -0.14
N CYS A 245 19.84 1.61 -1.33
CA CYS A 245 18.96 0.63 -1.94
C CYS A 245 19.72 -0.52 -2.64
N ARG A 246 21.02 -0.36 -2.89
CA ARG A 246 21.88 -1.35 -3.57
C ARG A 246 22.58 -2.33 -2.62
N LEU A 247 22.13 -2.40 -1.35
CA LEU A 247 22.65 -3.25 -0.25
C LEU A 247 23.25 -4.58 -0.68
#